data_AF-A0A947MWA5-F1
#
_entry.id   AF-A0A947MWA5-F1
#
_cell.length_a   1.000
_cell.length_b   1.000
_cell.length_c   1.000
_cell.angle_alpha   90.00
_cell.angle_beta   90.00
_cell.angle_gamma   90.00
#
_symmetry.space_group_name_H-M   'P 1'
#
loop_
_entity.id
_entity.type
_entity.pdbx_description
1 polymer ?
#
loop_
_entity_poly.entity_id
_entity_poly.type
_entity_poly.pdbx_seq_one_letter_code
_entity_poly.pdbx_strand_id
1 'polypeptide(L)' 'YYIGDLIQRTENELLKTPNLGRKSLNEIKEVLASRGLALGSRLEAWPPQGLDKR' A
#
# COMPACT_ATOMS: atom_id res chain seq x y z
N TYR A 1 8.59 -7.37 2.57
CA TYR A 1 7.59 -6.49 1.93
C TYR A 1 7.04 -5.54 2.96
N TYR A 2 6.96 -4.25 2.62
CA TYR A 2 6.54 -3.23 3.57
C TYR A 2 5.26 -2.54 3.14
N ILE A 3 4.59 -1.89 4.09
CA ILE A 3 3.41 -1.07 3.85
C ILE A 3 3.68 0.04 2.82
N GLY A 4 4.90 0.62 2.78
CA GLY A 4 5.22 1.64 1.78
C GLY A 4 5.27 1.10 0.34
N ASP A 5 5.57 -0.19 0.15
CA ASP A 5 5.46 -0.83 -1.17
C ASP A 5 3.99 -1.04 -1.56
N LEU A 6 3.13 -1.31 -0.57
CA LEU A 6 1.67 -1.45 -0.76
C LEU A 6 1.03 -0.11 -1.13
N ILE A 7 1.41 0.98 -0.45
CA ILE A 7 0.87 2.33 -0.67
C ILE A 7 1.17 2.84 -2.08
N GLN A 8 2.34 2.50 -2.63
CA GLN A 8 2.73 2.88 -3.99
C GLN A 8 2.01 2.07 -5.08
N ARG A 9 1.32 0.98 -4.73
CA ARG A 9 0.50 0.21 -5.67
C ARG A 9 -0.89 0.83 -5.79
N THR A 10 -1.45 0.76 -6.99
CA THR A 10 -2.80 1.24 -7.26
C THR A 10 -3.83 0.19 -6.84
N GLU A 11 -5.06 0.62 -6.54
CA GLU A 11 -6.17 -0.29 -6.23
C GLU A 11 -6.38 -1.35 -7.32
N ASN A 12 -6.18 -0.96 -8.59
CA ASN A 12 -6.36 -1.85 -9.73
C ASN A 12 -5.29 -2.95 -9.79
N GLU A 13 -4.05 -2.65 -9.41
CA GLU A 13 -2.97 -3.66 -9.28
C GLU A 13 -3.26 -4.63 -8.14
N LEU A 14 -3.76 -4.10 -7.03
CA LEU A 14 -4.12 -4.87 -5.85
C LEU A 14 -5.31 -5.80 -6.13
N LEU A 15 -6.35 -5.34 -6.81
CA LEU A 15 -7.50 -6.15 -7.23
C LEU A 15 -7.16 -7.24 -8.26
N LYS A 16 -6.07 -7.11 -9.01
CA LYS A 16 -5.57 -8.18 -9.90
C LYS A 16 -4.93 -9.34 -9.12
N THR A 17 -4.62 -9.15 -7.84
CA THR A 17 -4.02 -10.20 -7.02
C THR A 17 -5.11 -11.18 -6.60
N PRO A 18 -5.01 -12.49 -6.92
CA PRO A 18 -6.09 -13.46 -6.78
C PRO A 18 -6.59 -13.65 -5.33
N ASN A 19 -5.76 -13.30 -4.33
CA ASN A 19 -6.09 -13.41 -2.91
C ASN A 19 -6.60 -12.11 -2.29
N LEU A 20 -6.74 -11.03 -3.07
CA LEU A 20 -7.11 -9.72 -2.56
C LEU A 20 -8.48 -9.28 -3.06
N GLY A 21 -9.49 -9.45 -2.20
CA GLY A 21 -10.87 -9.08 -2.49
C GLY A 21 -11.18 -7.61 -2.19
N ARG A 22 -12.36 -7.16 -2.64
CA ARG A 22 -12.90 -5.82 -2.36
C ARG A 22 -12.95 -5.49 -0.86
N LYS A 23 -13.27 -6.48 -0.01
CA LYS A 23 -13.30 -6.31 1.44
C LYS A 23 -11.91 -5.98 2.01
N SER A 24 -10.91 -6.80 1.69
CA SER A 24 -9.52 -6.58 2.10
C SER A 24 -8.95 -5.27 1.56
N LEU A 25 -9.29 -4.89 0.32
CA LEU A 25 -8.90 -3.60 -0.25
C LEU A 25 -9.47 -2.42 0.54
N ASN A 26 -10.73 -2.52 0.96
CA ASN A 26 -11.40 -1.47 1.72
C ASN A 26 -10.77 -1.32 3.12
N GLU A 27 -10.44 -2.44 3.78
CA GLU A 27 -9.72 -2.42 5.06
C GLU A 27 -8.34 -1.74 4.93
N ILE A 28 -7.59 -2.07 3.88
CA ILE A 28 -6.30 -1.41 3.61
C ILE A 28 -6.50 0.09 3.42
N LYS A 29 -7.52 0.51 2.66
CA LYS A 29 -7.84 1.94 2.47
C LYS A 29 -8.23 2.64 3.76
N GLU A 30 -9.06 2.02 4.60
CA GLU A 30 -9.44 2.60 5.89
C GLU A 30 -8.25 2.76 6.82
N VAL A 31 -7.37 1.76 6.90
CA VAL A 31 -6.14 1.82 7.72
C VAL A 31 -5.19 2.92 7.21
N LEU A 32 -5.07 3.08 5.89
CA LEU A 32 -4.28 4.15 5.30
C LEU A 32 -4.91 5.52 5.54
N ALA A 33 -6.22 5.66 5.32
CA ALA A 33 -6.97 6.89 5.53
C ALA A 33 -6.91 7.35 7.00
N SER A 34 -6.97 6.42 7.95
CA SER A 34 -6.80 6.69 9.38
C SER A 34 -5.42 7.29 9.71
N ARG A 35 -4.41 7.04 8.88
CA ARG A 35 -3.05 7.58 8.99
C ARG A 35 -2.80 8.79 8.06
N GLY A 36 -3.84 9.29 7.37
CA GLY A 36 -3.73 10.37 6.39
C GLY A 36 -3.04 9.98 5.08
N LEU A 37 -3.00 8.68 4.76
CA LEU A 37 -2.37 8.11 3.57
C LEU A 37 -3.42 7.57 2.60
N ALA A 38 -3.08 7.48 1.31
CA ALA A 38 -3.95 6.89 0.29
C ALA A 38 -3.17 5.92 -0.62
N LEU A 39 -3.87 4.94 -1.19
CA LEU A 39 -3.29 4.06 -2.21
C LEU A 39 -2.96 4.85 -3.48
N GLY A 40 -1.85 4.51 -4.13
CA GLY A 40 -1.32 5.25 -5.27
C GLY A 40 -0.62 6.56 -4.88
N SER A 41 -0.48 6.88 -3.58
CA SER A 41 0.32 8.01 -3.12
C SER A 41 1.81 7.69 -3.23
N ARG A 42 2.57 8.60 -3.84
CA ARG A 42 4.04 8.52 -3.87
C ARG A 42 4.58 8.99 -2.53
N LEU A 43 5.17 8.07 -1.77
CA LEU A 43 5.91 8.43 -0.55
C LEU A 43 7.25 9.06 -0.95
N GLU A 44 7.45 10.34 -0.64
CA GLU A 44 8.64 11.09 -1.07
C GLU A 44 9.94 10.60 -0.41
N ALA A 45 9.86 10.00 0.78
CA ALA A 45 11.00 9.47 1.54
C ALA A 45 11.02 7.93 1.61
N TRP A 46 10.47 7.25 0.60
CA TRP A 46 10.40 5.79 0.56
C TRP A 46 11.15 5.20 -0.64
N PRO A 47 11.93 4.12 -0.46
CA PRO A 47 12.27 3.46 0.80
C PRO A 47 13.28 4.30 1.62
N PRO A 48 13.14 4.37 2.96
CA PRO A 48 14.11 5.05 3.80
C PRO A 48 15.49 4.37 3.69
N GLN A 49 16.58 5.14 3.72
CA GLN A 49 17.94 4.58 3.71
C GLN A 49 18.09 3.65 4.92
N GLY A 50 18.34 2.36 4.65
CA GLY A 50 18.38 1.29 5.66
C GLY A 50 17.20 0.33 5.63
N LEU A 51 16.22 0.53 4.74
CA LEU A 51 15.19 -0.47 4.45
C LEU A 51 15.84 -1.66 3.69
N ASP A 52 16.37 -2.60 4.45
CA ASP A 52 17.00 -3.82 3.94
C ASP A 52 15.95 -4.68 3.21
N LYS A 53 15.98 -4.62 1.86
CA LYS A 53 15.22 -5.52 1.00
C LYS A 53 15.94 -6.87 0.94
N ARG A 54 16.00 -7.58 2.06
CA ARG A 54 16.47 -8.98 2.08
C ARG A 54 15.44 -9.91 1.47
#